data_AF-A0A964FFL2-F1
#
_entry.id   AF-A0A964FFL2-F1
#
_cell.length_a   1.000
_cell.length_b   1.000
_cell.length_c   1.000
_cell.angle_alpha   90.00
_cell.angle_beta   90.00
_cell.angle_gamma   90.00
#
_symmetry.space_group_name_H-M   'P 1'
#
loop_
_entity.id
_entity.type
_entity.pdbx_description
1 polymer ?
#
loop_
_entity_poly.entity_id
_entity_poly.type
_entity_poly.pdbx_seq_one_letter_code
_entity_poly.pdbx_strand_id
1 'polypeptide(L)'
;MKLSLPIAFATITTMGMSAIAPMQPVHAVEFDEFAVDQSQFVAVAVPYNYRRYKLAIIEQVPGQKSCWSESGSRPTTVDLRLLTFDHTNDCLKAVDTNGYSLRVNGKDDKVEYTLNLVENRGQLELIADHKDPAKPNIVIGSTNGLVESPMKINLEPNWQFTKRLYEGGAIQHIYMSNNPSPQVLDNVATIPTTNLPGEAPGTSSNPTPQPLPPAGTVASQPAPPDVTTVEGFISNILTPLSQAVYNTYNSLFTTTTPPGSQSTPNK
;
A
#
# COMPACT_ATOMS: atom_id res chain seq x y z
N MET A 1 86.22 -42.74 -20.09
CA MET A 1 86.58 -43.21 -18.73
C MET A 1 85.33 -43.17 -17.86
N LYS A 2 84.95 -44.33 -17.31
CA LYS A 2 84.29 -44.61 -16.02
C LYS A 2 83.17 -43.70 -15.46
N LEU A 3 82.00 -44.34 -15.32
CA LEU A 3 81.07 -44.41 -14.16
C LEU A 3 80.74 -43.14 -13.37
N SER A 4 79.46 -42.81 -13.26
CA SER A 4 78.58 -43.29 -12.17
C SER A 4 77.18 -42.64 -12.22
N LEU A 5 76.18 -43.42 -11.82
CA LEU A 5 74.75 -43.10 -11.60
C LEU A 5 74.46 -43.45 -10.12
N PRO A 6 73.26 -43.23 -9.53
CA PRO A 6 72.36 -42.07 -9.47
C PRO A 6 72.15 -41.61 -7.99
N ILE A 7 71.49 -40.46 -7.74
CA ILE A 7 70.75 -40.26 -6.49
C ILE A 7 69.35 -39.73 -6.82
N ALA A 8 68.37 -40.54 -6.47
CA ALA A 8 66.94 -40.23 -6.54
C ALA A 8 66.53 -39.43 -5.30
N PHE A 9 65.78 -38.34 -5.49
CA PHE A 9 64.92 -37.76 -4.47
C PHE A 9 63.49 -37.72 -5.01
N ALA A 10 62.65 -38.62 -4.48
CA ALA A 10 61.21 -38.59 -4.65
C ALA A 10 60.64 -37.46 -3.78
N THR A 11 59.96 -36.49 -4.38
CA THR A 11 59.21 -35.47 -3.65
C THR A 11 57.72 -35.72 -3.82
N ILE A 12 57.05 -35.92 -2.69
CA ILE A 12 55.64 -36.32 -2.58
C ILE A 12 54.74 -35.11 -2.86
N THR A 13 53.89 -35.26 -3.88
CA THR A 13 52.80 -34.35 -4.27
C THR A 13 51.70 -34.37 -3.21
N THR A 14 51.30 -33.20 -2.69
CA THR A 14 50.02 -33.05 -1.98
C THR A 14 49.22 -31.95 -2.67
N MET A 15 48.34 -32.33 -3.60
CA MET A 15 47.34 -31.43 -4.17
C MET A 15 46.15 -31.34 -3.20
N GLY A 16 45.99 -30.18 -2.56
CA GLY A 16 44.78 -29.86 -1.79
C GLY A 16 43.62 -29.59 -2.75
N MET A 17 42.68 -30.53 -2.85
CA MET A 17 41.40 -30.32 -3.52
C MET A 17 40.53 -29.43 -2.63
N SER A 18 40.46 -28.14 -2.99
CA SER A 18 39.46 -27.23 -2.42
C SER A 18 38.10 -27.61 -2.99
N ALA A 19 37.18 -28.05 -2.13
CA ALA A 19 35.81 -28.34 -2.52
C ALA A 19 35.11 -27.02 -2.90
N ILE A 20 34.96 -26.78 -4.19
CA ILE A 20 34.11 -25.71 -4.72
C ILE A 20 32.67 -26.21 -4.55
N ALA A 21 32.00 -25.81 -3.47
CA ALA A 21 30.56 -26.03 -3.34
C ALA A 21 29.87 -25.27 -4.50
N PRO A 22 29.00 -25.90 -5.30
CA PRO A 22 28.25 -25.19 -6.31
C PRO A 22 27.32 -24.20 -5.60
N MET A 23 27.60 -22.90 -5.74
CA MET A 23 26.63 -21.87 -5.40
C MET A 23 25.44 -22.07 -6.34
N GLN A 24 24.33 -22.59 -5.81
CA GLN A 24 23.10 -22.66 -6.61
C GLN A 24 22.68 -21.23 -6.93
N PRO A 25 22.32 -20.92 -8.19
CA PRO A 25 21.77 -19.62 -8.53
C PRO A 25 20.52 -19.41 -7.67
N VAL A 26 20.52 -18.37 -6.85
CA VAL A 26 19.28 -17.85 -6.25
C VAL A 26 18.50 -17.28 -7.42
N HIS A 27 17.52 -18.05 -7.90
CA HIS A 27 16.54 -17.54 -8.85
C HIS A 27 15.72 -16.48 -8.10
N ALA A 28 15.87 -15.22 -8.49
CA ALA A 28 14.89 -14.21 -8.12
C ALA A 28 13.53 -14.70 -8.63
N VAL A 29 12.57 -14.89 -7.74
CA VAL A 29 11.20 -15.19 -8.15
C VAL A 29 10.66 -13.92 -8.77
N GLU A 30 10.69 -13.85 -10.10
CA GLU A 30 10.02 -12.83 -10.86
C GLU A 30 8.52 -13.12 -10.75
N PHE A 31 7.81 -12.28 -10.01
CA PHE A 31 6.36 -12.42 -9.92
C PHE A 31 5.74 -11.91 -11.21
N ASP A 32 4.90 -12.71 -11.84
CA ASP A 32 4.10 -12.24 -12.95
C ASP A 32 3.13 -11.17 -12.46
N GLU A 33 3.02 -10.09 -13.23
CA GLU A 33 1.92 -9.14 -13.07
C GLU A 33 0.93 -9.29 -14.21
N PHE A 34 -0.34 -9.04 -13.90
CA PHE A 34 -1.40 -9.07 -14.88
C PHE A 34 -2.19 -7.76 -14.89
N ALA A 35 -2.65 -7.40 -16.09
CA ALA A 35 -3.54 -6.29 -16.33
C ALA A 35 -4.88 -6.51 -15.62
N VAL A 36 -5.41 -5.45 -15.03
CA VAL A 36 -6.73 -5.42 -14.41
C VAL A 36 -7.61 -4.38 -15.09
N ASP A 37 -8.93 -4.50 -14.90
CA ASP A 37 -9.87 -3.48 -15.33
C ASP A 37 -9.68 -2.21 -14.49
N GLN A 38 -9.13 -1.17 -15.10
CA GLN A 38 -8.82 0.09 -14.43
C GLN A 38 -10.06 0.78 -13.86
N SER A 39 -11.25 0.51 -14.39
CA SER A 39 -12.50 1.09 -13.89
C SER A 39 -12.87 0.59 -12.49
N GLN A 40 -12.27 -0.53 -12.06
CA GLN A 40 -12.47 -1.11 -10.73
C GLN A 40 -11.55 -0.51 -9.68
N PHE A 41 -10.62 0.38 -10.06
CA PHE A 41 -9.62 0.90 -9.14
C PHE A 41 -9.67 2.43 -9.06
N VAL A 42 -9.39 2.95 -7.87
CA VAL A 42 -9.13 4.38 -7.67
C VAL A 42 -7.96 4.58 -6.72
N ALA A 43 -6.98 5.39 -7.14
CA ALA A 43 -5.95 5.92 -6.25
C ALA A 43 -6.44 7.22 -5.63
N VAL A 44 -6.29 7.34 -4.32
CA VAL A 44 -6.86 8.42 -3.51
C VAL A 44 -5.78 9.00 -2.61
N ALA A 45 -5.61 10.31 -2.65
CA ALA A 45 -4.87 11.05 -1.64
C ALA A 45 -5.83 11.35 -0.48
N VAL A 46 -5.62 10.68 0.65
CA VAL A 46 -6.48 10.79 1.84
C VAL A 46 -5.82 11.73 2.84
N PRO A 47 -6.45 12.86 3.20
CA PRO A 47 -5.97 13.72 4.28
C PRO A 47 -6.01 12.96 5.61
N TYR A 48 -4.92 12.98 6.37
CA TYR A 48 -4.85 12.35 7.70
C TYR A 48 -4.42 13.31 8.81
N ASN A 49 -3.92 14.48 8.44
CA ASN A 49 -3.58 15.58 9.33
C ASN A 49 -3.52 16.87 8.49
N TYR A 50 -3.35 18.03 9.14
CA TYR A 50 -3.21 19.31 8.47
C TYR A 50 -2.12 19.26 7.39
N ARG A 51 -2.53 19.42 6.13
CA ARG A 51 -1.66 19.35 4.94
C ARG A 51 -0.82 18.08 4.84
N ARG A 52 -1.29 16.96 5.40
CA ARG A 52 -0.62 15.65 5.27
C ARG A 52 -1.57 14.63 4.68
N TYR A 53 -1.06 13.88 3.72
CA TYR A 53 -1.84 12.98 2.88
C TYR A 53 -1.18 11.61 2.80
N LYS A 54 -1.99 10.56 2.76
CA LYS A 54 -1.57 9.18 2.52
C LYS A 54 -2.20 8.66 1.25
N LEU A 55 -1.52 7.75 0.57
CA LEU A 55 -2.06 7.05 -0.58
C LEU A 55 -2.95 5.90 -0.10
N ALA A 56 -4.15 5.81 -0.67
CA ALA A 56 -5.00 4.63 -0.59
C ALA A 56 -5.38 4.22 -2.01
N ILE A 57 -5.33 2.93 -2.31
CA ILE A 57 -5.88 2.35 -3.53
C ILE A 57 -7.07 1.49 -3.14
N ILE A 58 -8.22 1.77 -3.75
CA ILE A 58 -9.46 1.03 -3.53
C ILE A 58 -9.76 0.21 -4.78
N GLU A 59 -10.06 -1.07 -4.58
CA GLU A 59 -10.52 -1.98 -5.62
C GLU A 59 -11.98 -2.34 -5.34
N GLN A 60 -12.83 -2.17 -6.35
CA GLN A 60 -14.23 -2.59 -6.32
C GLN A 60 -14.35 -4.03 -6.81
N VAL A 61 -14.99 -4.88 -6.01
CA VAL A 61 -15.31 -6.25 -6.42
C VAL A 61 -16.41 -6.20 -7.50
N PRO A 62 -16.21 -6.80 -8.68
CA PRO A 62 -17.20 -6.77 -9.75
C PRO A 62 -18.56 -7.33 -9.28
N GLY A 63 -19.64 -6.66 -9.68
CA GLY A 63 -21.01 -7.04 -9.33
C GLY A 63 -21.45 -6.64 -7.92
N GLN A 64 -20.57 -6.06 -7.11
CA GLN A 64 -20.89 -5.54 -5.77
C GLN A 64 -21.26 -4.06 -5.78
N LYS A 65 -21.70 -3.57 -4.61
CA LYS A 65 -22.00 -2.14 -4.40
C LYS A 65 -20.76 -1.29 -4.68
N SER A 66 -20.98 -0.08 -5.18
CA SER A 66 -19.88 0.85 -5.45
C SER A 66 -19.20 1.30 -4.16
N CYS A 67 -17.88 1.18 -4.14
CA CYS A 67 -17.03 1.47 -2.99
C CYS A 67 -16.75 2.97 -2.80
N TRP A 68 -16.96 3.78 -3.85
CA TRP A 68 -16.76 5.21 -3.81
C TRP A 68 -17.75 5.94 -4.73
N SER A 69 -17.82 7.26 -4.58
CA SER A 69 -18.38 8.14 -5.60
C SER A 69 -17.46 9.33 -5.84
N GLU A 70 -17.41 9.79 -7.08
CA GLU A 70 -16.57 10.92 -7.49
C GLU A 70 -17.42 12.18 -7.66
N SER A 71 -16.87 13.34 -7.28
CA SER A 71 -17.52 14.64 -7.56
C SER A 71 -16.49 15.73 -7.84
N GLY A 72 -16.84 16.66 -8.73
CA GLY A 72 -15.92 17.69 -9.21
C GLY A 72 -14.87 17.16 -10.20
N SER A 73 -14.05 18.08 -10.72
CA SER A 73 -13.09 17.77 -11.79
C SER A 73 -11.69 18.35 -11.57
N ARG A 74 -11.52 19.32 -10.64
CA ARG A 74 -10.25 20.01 -10.36
C ARG A 74 -10.18 20.57 -8.92
N PRO A 75 -9.81 19.75 -7.92
CA PRO A 75 -9.59 18.32 -8.01
C PRO A 75 -10.91 17.54 -8.08
N THR A 76 -10.86 16.29 -8.52
CA THR A 76 -11.95 15.34 -8.29
C THR A 76 -11.88 14.86 -6.84
N THR A 77 -12.94 15.07 -6.09
CA THR A 77 -13.09 14.55 -4.72
C THR A 77 -13.68 13.14 -4.75
N VAL A 78 -13.25 12.31 -3.81
CA VAL A 78 -13.69 10.92 -3.68
C VAL A 78 -14.40 10.75 -2.35
N ASP A 79 -15.69 10.46 -2.41
CA ASP A 79 -16.44 10.00 -1.25
C ASP A 79 -16.27 8.48 -1.10
N LEU A 80 -15.47 8.08 -0.12
CA LEU A 80 -15.26 6.69 0.23
C LEU A 80 -16.46 6.20 1.02
N ARG A 81 -17.38 5.50 0.34
CA ARG A 81 -18.63 4.98 0.92
C ARG A 81 -18.41 3.93 2.01
N LEU A 82 -17.15 3.59 2.27
CA LEU A 82 -16.57 2.66 3.23
C LEU A 82 -17.02 2.85 4.70
N LEU A 83 -17.65 3.97 5.03
CA LEU A 83 -18.15 4.29 6.37
C LEU A 83 -19.65 3.99 6.56
N THR A 84 -20.36 3.69 5.47
CA THR A 84 -21.84 3.73 5.45
C THR A 84 -22.50 2.36 5.40
N PHE A 85 -21.76 1.28 5.15
CA PHE A 85 -22.27 -0.09 5.20
C PHE A 85 -21.17 -1.12 5.59
N ASP A 86 -21.52 -2.40 5.72
CA ASP A 86 -20.52 -3.47 5.89
C ASP A 86 -19.91 -3.83 4.52
N HIS A 87 -18.63 -3.51 4.34
CA HIS A 87 -17.91 -3.65 3.08
C HIS A 87 -17.04 -4.91 3.01
N THR A 88 -17.14 -5.82 3.99
CA THR A 88 -16.18 -6.92 4.19
C THR A 88 -15.98 -7.80 2.94
N ASN A 89 -16.92 -7.78 1.98
CA ASN A 89 -16.81 -8.51 0.70
C ASN A 89 -17.01 -7.64 -0.56
N ASP A 90 -17.21 -6.33 -0.42
CA ASP A 90 -17.57 -5.45 -1.54
C ASP A 90 -16.36 -4.69 -2.08
N CYS A 91 -15.36 -4.42 -1.23
CA CYS A 91 -14.24 -3.55 -1.52
C CYS A 91 -12.93 -4.11 -0.93
N LEU A 92 -11.85 -4.07 -1.71
CA LEU A 92 -10.49 -4.31 -1.21
C LEU A 92 -9.77 -2.97 -1.05
N LYS A 93 -8.91 -2.87 -0.02
CA LYS A 93 -8.22 -1.64 0.36
C LYS A 93 -6.73 -1.88 0.49
N ALA A 94 -5.93 -1.21 -0.32
CA ALA A 94 -4.48 -1.17 -0.19
C ALA A 94 -4.05 0.22 0.32
N VAL A 95 -3.69 0.30 1.59
CA VAL A 95 -3.61 1.57 2.34
C VAL A 95 -2.25 1.81 3.00
N ASP A 96 -1.34 0.86 2.81
CA ASP A 96 0.03 0.91 3.26
C ASP A 96 0.97 0.28 2.21
N THR A 97 2.27 0.34 2.47
CA THR A 97 3.30 -0.25 1.60
C THR A 97 3.23 -1.78 1.49
N ASN A 98 2.42 -2.44 2.32
CA ASN A 98 2.17 -3.88 2.22
C ASN A 98 1.04 -4.20 1.24
N GLY A 99 0.07 -3.29 1.06
CA GLY A 99 -1.03 -3.45 0.11
C GLY A 99 -0.69 -3.07 -1.33
N TYR A 100 0.29 -2.18 -1.54
CA TYR A 100 0.68 -1.74 -2.88
C TYR A 100 2.19 -1.56 -3.07
N SER A 101 2.66 -1.58 -4.32
CA SER A 101 4.07 -1.33 -4.67
C SER A 101 4.27 -0.77 -6.07
N LEU A 102 5.48 -0.29 -6.34
CA LEU A 102 5.86 0.26 -7.63
C LEU A 102 6.46 -0.81 -8.54
N ARG A 103 6.10 -0.81 -9.82
CA ARG A 103 6.83 -1.48 -10.90
C ARG A 103 7.22 -0.49 -11.99
N VAL A 104 8.52 -0.31 -12.18
CA VAL A 104 9.04 0.52 -13.27
C VAL A 104 9.59 -0.36 -14.39
N ASN A 105 9.08 -0.19 -15.61
CA ASN A 105 9.43 -0.96 -16.80
C ASN A 105 9.36 -2.49 -16.58
N GLY A 106 8.35 -2.94 -15.84
CA GLY A 106 8.14 -4.35 -15.51
C GLY A 106 9.01 -4.90 -14.37
N LYS A 107 9.86 -4.08 -13.74
CA LYS A 107 10.74 -4.50 -12.64
C LYS A 107 10.25 -4.04 -11.28
N ASP A 108 10.36 -4.91 -10.28
CA ASP A 108 10.03 -4.60 -8.89
C ASP A 108 11.09 -3.66 -8.28
N ASP A 109 10.89 -2.35 -8.42
CA ASP A 109 11.87 -1.34 -8.03
C ASP A 109 11.66 -0.78 -6.60
N LYS A 110 11.11 -1.60 -5.68
CA LYS A 110 10.97 -1.22 -4.26
C LYS A 110 12.31 -0.85 -3.60
N VAL A 111 13.42 -1.30 -4.18
CA VAL A 111 14.76 -1.03 -3.65
C VAL A 111 15.24 0.37 -4.04
N GLU A 112 14.83 0.92 -5.18
CA GLU A 112 15.35 2.19 -5.70
C GLU A 112 14.46 3.39 -5.39
N TYR A 113 13.14 3.19 -5.30
CA TYR A 113 12.17 4.26 -5.13
C TYR A 113 11.30 4.11 -3.88
N THR A 114 10.83 5.26 -3.36
CA THR A 114 9.80 5.35 -2.33
C THR A 114 8.60 6.13 -2.88
N LEU A 115 7.39 5.64 -2.64
CA LEU A 115 6.17 6.35 -3.05
C LEU A 115 5.85 7.47 -2.06
N ASN A 116 5.73 8.70 -2.56
CA ASN A 116 5.43 9.88 -1.75
C ASN A 116 4.36 10.75 -2.42
N LEU A 117 3.52 11.39 -1.61
CA LEU A 117 2.64 12.48 -2.06
C LEU A 117 3.29 13.80 -1.69
N VAL A 118 3.52 14.65 -2.70
CA VAL A 118 4.15 15.96 -2.53
C VAL A 118 3.23 17.06 -3.05
N GLU A 119 3.15 18.17 -2.32
CA GLU A 119 2.44 19.36 -2.80
C GLU A 119 3.32 20.09 -3.83
N ASN A 120 2.80 20.28 -5.03
CA ASN A 120 3.46 21.00 -6.11
C ASN A 120 2.43 21.88 -6.84
N ARG A 121 2.69 23.18 -6.97
CA ARG A 121 1.86 24.13 -7.73
C ARG A 121 0.34 24.07 -7.43
N GLY A 122 -0.05 23.87 -6.18
CA GLY A 122 -1.46 23.85 -5.77
C GLY A 122 -2.20 22.54 -6.08
N GLN A 123 -1.47 21.45 -6.26
CA GLN A 123 -1.98 20.08 -6.34
C GLN A 123 -1.07 19.13 -5.57
N LEU A 124 -1.56 17.92 -5.30
CA LEU A 124 -0.70 16.80 -4.91
C LEU A 124 -0.25 16.01 -6.13
N GLU A 125 1.04 15.71 -6.16
CA GLU A 125 1.67 14.76 -7.09
C GLU A 125 2.06 13.50 -6.33
N LEU A 126 1.66 12.35 -6.86
CA LEU A 126 2.18 11.05 -6.45
C LEU A 126 3.49 10.83 -7.21
N ILE A 127 4.59 10.71 -6.48
CA ILE A 127 5.92 10.53 -7.04
C ILE A 127 6.56 9.22 -6.57
N ALA A 128 7.38 8.63 -7.44
CA ALA A 128 8.43 7.72 -7.05
C ALA A 128 9.70 8.54 -6.77
N ASP A 129 9.99 8.70 -5.49
CA ASP A 129 11.15 9.42 -4.97
C ASP A 129 12.38 8.50 -4.99
N HIS A 130 13.42 8.86 -5.74
CA HIS A 130 14.60 8.01 -5.91
C HIS A 130 15.49 8.11 -4.66
N LYS A 131 15.97 6.98 -4.13
CA LYS A 131 16.80 6.96 -2.90
C LYS A 131 18.13 7.70 -3.04
N ASP A 132 18.73 7.67 -4.23
CA ASP A 132 19.83 8.57 -4.61
C ASP A 132 19.26 9.96 -4.99
N PRO A 133 19.54 11.02 -4.21
CA PRO A 133 19.00 12.36 -4.43
C PRO A 133 19.58 13.06 -5.67
N ALA A 134 20.63 12.52 -6.30
CA ALA A 134 21.16 13.05 -7.55
C ALA A 134 20.34 12.61 -8.78
N LYS A 135 19.46 11.62 -8.62
CA LYS A 135 18.60 11.11 -9.70
C LYS A 135 17.21 11.75 -9.66
N PRO A 136 16.55 11.89 -10.82
CA PRO A 136 15.24 12.51 -10.88
C PRO A 136 14.16 11.62 -10.27
N ASN A 137 13.17 12.27 -9.65
CA ASN A 137 11.92 11.63 -9.24
C ASN A 137 11.02 11.41 -10.45
N ILE A 138 10.16 10.38 -10.38
CA ILE A 138 9.20 10.07 -11.44
C ILE A 138 7.81 10.45 -10.97
N VAL A 139 7.10 11.25 -11.77
CA VAL A 139 5.68 11.56 -11.52
C VAL A 139 4.83 10.40 -12.02
N ILE A 140 3.98 9.89 -11.13
CA ILE A 140 3.07 8.77 -11.39
C ILE A 140 1.66 9.27 -11.68
N GLY A 141 1.25 10.34 -11.00
CA GLY A 141 -0.08 10.90 -11.15
C GLY A 141 -0.27 12.15 -10.32
N SER A 142 -1.41 12.82 -10.52
CA SER A 142 -1.72 14.08 -9.87
C SER A 142 -3.21 14.24 -9.56
N THR A 143 -3.49 15.05 -8.55
CA THR A 143 -4.86 15.34 -8.08
C THR A 143 -5.55 16.44 -8.88
N ASN A 144 -4.82 17.19 -9.72
CA ASN A 144 -5.33 18.31 -10.51
C ASN A 144 -5.96 19.44 -9.66
N GLY A 145 -5.54 19.55 -8.40
CA GLY A 145 -5.96 20.58 -7.45
C GLY A 145 -5.73 20.13 -6.01
N LEU A 146 -5.96 21.02 -5.04
CA LEU A 146 -5.73 20.75 -3.63
C LEU A 146 -6.95 21.18 -2.81
N VAL A 147 -7.55 20.23 -2.09
CA VAL A 147 -8.64 20.46 -1.14
C VAL A 147 -8.45 19.58 0.09
N GLU A 148 -9.04 19.97 1.23
CA GLU A 148 -8.99 19.21 2.48
C GLU A 148 -10.07 18.10 2.52
N SER A 149 -10.15 17.33 1.45
CA SER A 149 -11.02 16.15 1.26
C SER A 149 -10.25 15.06 0.53
N PRO A 150 -10.66 13.78 0.56
CA PRO A 150 -10.03 12.76 -0.26
C PRO A 150 -10.11 13.14 -1.74
N MET A 151 -8.98 13.10 -2.42
CA MET A 151 -8.84 13.50 -3.82
C MET A 151 -8.42 12.31 -4.67
N LYS A 152 -9.01 12.19 -5.84
CA LYS A 152 -8.59 11.21 -6.85
C LYS A 152 -7.20 11.60 -7.37
N ILE A 153 -6.30 10.63 -7.40
CA ILE A 153 -5.03 10.74 -8.11
C ILE A 153 -5.25 10.18 -9.51
N ASN A 154 -5.15 11.05 -10.51
CA ASN A 154 -5.21 10.67 -11.91
C ASN A 154 -3.83 10.20 -12.32
N LEU A 155 -3.72 8.95 -12.73
CA LEU A 155 -2.45 8.39 -13.19
C LEU A 155 -2.03 9.05 -14.50
N GLU A 156 -0.74 9.28 -14.65
CA GLU A 156 -0.13 9.70 -15.91
C GLU A 156 -0.34 8.59 -16.97
N PRO A 157 -0.39 8.89 -18.28
CA PRO A 157 -0.87 7.96 -19.32
C PRO A 157 -0.19 6.59 -19.40
N ASN A 158 1.07 6.49 -18.95
CA ASN A 158 1.84 5.25 -18.99
C ASN A 158 1.76 4.46 -17.68
N TRP A 159 0.96 4.91 -16.71
CA TRP A 159 0.79 4.26 -15.42
C TRP A 159 -0.59 3.63 -15.33
N GLN A 160 -0.63 2.45 -14.73
CA GLN A 160 -1.85 1.66 -14.54
C GLN A 160 -1.74 0.81 -13.27
N PHE A 161 -2.88 0.32 -12.81
CA PHE A 161 -2.90 -0.74 -11.81
C PHE A 161 -2.66 -2.08 -12.49
N THR A 162 -1.84 -2.92 -11.87
CA THR A 162 -1.71 -4.35 -12.16
C THR A 162 -1.79 -5.12 -10.85
N LYS A 163 -2.02 -6.43 -10.90
CA LYS A 163 -2.01 -7.27 -9.71
C LYS A 163 -0.99 -8.37 -9.84
N ARG A 164 -0.52 -8.83 -8.68
CA ARG A 164 0.44 -9.93 -8.58
C ARG A 164 -0.28 -11.27 -8.64
N LEU A 165 0.22 -12.18 -9.47
CA LEU A 165 -0.21 -13.57 -9.48
C LEU A 165 0.79 -14.43 -8.67
N TYR A 166 0.29 -15.37 -7.87
CA TYR A 166 1.13 -16.38 -7.23
C TYR A 166 0.39 -17.72 -7.24
N GLU A 167 1.05 -18.75 -7.78
CA GLU A 167 0.55 -20.14 -7.81
C GLU A 167 -0.91 -20.28 -8.31
N GLY A 168 -1.31 -19.47 -9.30
CA GLY A 168 -2.66 -19.50 -9.89
C GLY A 168 -3.73 -18.72 -9.12
N GLY A 169 -3.36 -18.03 -8.03
CA GLY A 169 -4.22 -17.09 -7.30
C GLY A 169 -3.78 -15.64 -7.47
N ALA A 170 -4.73 -14.72 -7.66
CA ALA A 170 -4.47 -13.30 -7.61
C ALA A 170 -4.22 -12.90 -6.16
N ILE A 171 -2.99 -12.50 -5.84
CA ILE A 171 -2.70 -11.92 -4.53
C ILE A 171 -3.41 -10.56 -4.47
N GLN A 172 -3.88 -10.16 -3.29
CA GLN A 172 -4.43 -8.82 -3.04
C GLN A 172 -3.41 -7.68 -3.19
N HIS A 173 -2.16 -7.97 -3.54
CA HIS A 173 -1.10 -6.98 -3.71
C HIS A 173 -1.27 -6.24 -5.05
N ILE A 174 -1.44 -4.92 -4.98
CA ILE A 174 -1.62 -4.07 -6.15
C ILE A 174 -0.27 -3.46 -6.55
N TYR A 175 0.01 -3.44 -7.83
CA TYR A 175 1.13 -2.70 -8.39
C TYR A 175 0.63 -1.41 -9.03
N MET A 176 1.34 -0.34 -8.75
CA MET A 176 1.36 0.86 -9.57
C MET A 176 2.44 0.63 -10.63
N SER A 177 2.06 0.32 -11.85
CA SER A 177 2.95 -0.22 -12.88
C SER A 177 2.97 0.69 -14.09
N ASN A 178 4.16 0.90 -14.67
CA ASN A 178 4.31 1.43 -16.03
C ASN A 178 4.87 0.38 -17.00
N ASN A 179 4.69 -0.91 -16.70
CA ASN A 179 5.05 -1.98 -17.62
C ASN A 179 4.28 -1.81 -18.94
N PRO A 180 4.98 -1.70 -20.09
CA PRO A 180 4.32 -1.54 -21.39
C PRO A 180 3.57 -2.79 -21.86
N SER A 181 3.76 -3.95 -21.22
CA SER A 181 3.15 -5.21 -21.63
C SER A 181 2.91 -6.14 -20.42
N PRO A 182 1.98 -5.79 -19.51
CA PRO A 182 1.53 -6.72 -18.48
C PRO A 182 0.86 -7.94 -19.12
N GLN A 183 0.88 -9.08 -18.44
CA GLN A 183 0.14 -10.25 -18.91
C GLN A 183 -1.37 -9.97 -18.84
N VAL A 184 -2.16 -10.58 -19.72
CA VAL A 184 -3.63 -10.45 -19.68
C VAL A 184 -4.21 -11.82 -19.37
N LEU A 185 -5.10 -11.87 -18.38
CA LEU A 185 -5.82 -13.09 -18.01
C LEU A 185 -7.28 -12.96 -18.44
N ASP A 186 -7.78 -13.95 -19.16
CA ASP A 186 -9.16 -13.93 -19.70
C ASP A 186 -10.25 -14.05 -18.62
N ASN A 187 -9.90 -14.48 -17.39
CA ASN A 187 -10.85 -14.84 -16.33
C ASN A 187 -10.50 -14.29 -14.93
N VAL A 188 -10.03 -13.04 -14.85
CA VAL A 188 -9.60 -12.39 -13.58
C VAL A 188 -10.67 -12.43 -12.50
N ALA A 189 -11.95 -12.23 -12.86
CA ALA A 189 -13.07 -12.14 -11.91
C ALA A 189 -13.38 -13.47 -11.18
N THR A 190 -12.90 -14.60 -11.69
CA THR A 190 -13.12 -15.94 -11.09
C THR A 190 -11.91 -16.46 -10.32
N ILE A 191 -10.79 -15.72 -10.29
CA ILE A 191 -9.62 -16.14 -9.54
C ILE A 191 -9.89 -15.89 -8.05
N PRO A 192 -9.88 -16.93 -7.20
CA PRO A 192 -10.04 -16.73 -5.77
C PRO A 192 -8.92 -15.83 -5.24
N THR A 193 -9.29 -14.75 -4.57
CA THR A 193 -8.34 -13.85 -3.88
C THR A 193 -7.92 -14.51 -2.59
N THR A 194 -6.67 -14.96 -2.51
CA THR A 194 -6.09 -15.53 -1.29
C THR A 194 -5.28 -14.46 -0.53
N ASN A 195 -5.49 -14.38 0.78
CA ASN A 195 -4.66 -13.58 1.68
C ASN A 195 -3.35 -14.34 1.96
N LEU A 196 -2.27 -13.97 1.25
CA LEU A 196 -0.85 -14.32 1.49
C LEU A 196 -0.41 -15.82 1.60
N PRO A 197 0.86 -16.13 1.31
CA PRO A 197 1.45 -17.44 1.58
C PRO A 197 1.65 -17.61 3.10
N GLY A 198 0.93 -18.55 3.72
CA GLY A 198 1.20 -18.95 5.11
C GLY A 198 0.02 -19.46 5.94
N GLU A 199 -1.22 -19.42 5.47
CA GLU A 199 -2.37 -19.85 6.29
C GLU A 199 -2.89 -21.23 5.84
N ALA A 200 -2.57 -22.26 6.62
CA ALA A 200 -3.17 -23.58 6.50
C ALA A 200 -4.67 -23.52 6.87
N PRO A 201 -5.53 -24.36 6.28
CA PRO A 201 -6.97 -24.32 6.55
C PRO A 201 -7.27 -24.75 7.99
N GLY A 202 -7.56 -23.78 8.85
CA GLY A 202 -7.89 -23.98 10.27
C GLY A 202 -9.28 -23.42 10.61
N THR A 203 -10.26 -24.31 10.62
CA THR A 203 -11.52 -24.34 11.38
C THR A 203 -12.16 -23.01 11.86
N SER A 204 -13.36 -22.76 11.32
CA SER A 204 -14.38 -21.83 11.83
C SER A 204 -14.53 -21.90 13.36
N SER A 205 -14.27 -20.78 14.03
CA SER A 205 -14.84 -20.49 15.34
C SER A 205 -15.70 -19.24 15.24
N ASN A 206 -16.99 -19.43 15.50
CA ASN A 206 -18.01 -18.40 15.48
C ASN A 206 -17.81 -17.51 16.73
N PRO A 207 -17.62 -16.18 16.63
CA PRO A 207 -17.50 -15.35 17.82
C PRO A 207 -18.89 -15.09 18.42
N THR A 208 -19.04 -15.45 19.69
CA THR A 208 -20.21 -15.15 20.53
C THR A 208 -20.41 -13.63 20.67
N PRO A 209 -21.65 -13.10 20.66
CA PRO A 209 -21.89 -11.66 20.82
C PRO A 209 -21.45 -11.15 22.20
N GLN A 210 -20.54 -10.16 22.22
CA GLN A 210 -20.15 -9.46 23.44
C GLN A 210 -21.16 -8.33 23.76
N PRO A 211 -21.58 -8.11 25.02
CA PRO A 211 -22.57 -7.09 25.36
C PRO A 211 -22.04 -5.66 25.16
N LEU A 212 -22.92 -4.75 24.70
CA LEU A 212 -22.63 -3.32 24.60
C LEU A 212 -22.29 -2.72 25.99
N PRO A 213 -21.31 -1.80 26.09
CA PRO A 213 -21.09 -0.99 27.29
C PRO A 213 -22.29 -0.05 27.55
N PRO A 214 -22.58 0.30 28.82
CA PRO A 214 -23.64 1.26 29.13
C PRO A 214 -23.34 2.64 28.55
N ALA A 215 -24.38 3.29 28.02
CA ALA A 215 -24.32 4.68 27.56
C ALA A 215 -23.95 5.61 28.73
N GLY A 216 -22.76 6.21 28.66
CA GLY A 216 -22.37 7.31 29.55
C GLY A 216 -23.16 8.57 29.20
N THR A 217 -23.67 9.25 30.23
CA THR A 217 -24.36 10.54 30.15
C THR A 217 -23.52 11.60 29.44
N VAL A 218 -24.10 12.22 28.41
CA VAL A 218 -23.57 13.39 27.71
C VAL A 218 -23.46 14.54 28.71
N ALA A 219 -22.23 14.97 29.01
CA ALA A 219 -22.01 16.22 29.73
C ALA A 219 -22.37 17.39 28.80
N SER A 220 -23.25 18.26 29.27
CA SER A 220 -23.69 19.47 28.57
C SER A 220 -22.48 20.35 28.24
N GLN A 221 -22.18 20.51 26.95
CA GLN A 221 -21.18 21.44 26.46
C GLN A 221 -21.68 22.88 26.67
N PRO A 222 -20.86 23.81 27.20
CA PRO A 222 -21.26 25.21 27.34
C PRO A 222 -21.48 25.83 25.96
N ALA A 223 -22.49 26.70 25.84
CA ALA A 223 -22.73 27.47 24.63
C ALA A 223 -21.47 28.30 24.25
N PRO A 224 -21.07 28.34 22.97
CA PRO A 224 -19.91 29.11 22.55
C PRO A 224 -20.19 30.62 22.71
N PRO A 225 -19.21 31.43 23.15
CA PRO A 225 -19.34 32.88 23.14
C PRO A 225 -19.38 33.42 21.70
N ASP A 226 -20.07 34.54 21.51
CA ASP A 226 -20.25 35.23 20.23
C ASP A 226 -18.93 35.38 19.47
N VAL A 227 -18.86 34.73 18.30
CA VAL A 227 -17.70 34.77 17.41
C VAL A 227 -17.92 35.90 16.41
N THR A 228 -17.41 37.09 16.70
CA THR A 228 -17.44 38.23 15.76
C THR A 228 -16.07 38.49 15.09
N THR A 229 -15.06 37.67 15.37
CA THR A 229 -13.72 37.78 14.79
C THR A 229 -13.36 36.58 13.91
N VAL A 230 -12.73 36.85 12.76
CA VAL A 230 -12.31 35.85 11.77
C VAL A 230 -11.36 34.80 12.38
N GLU A 231 -10.47 35.22 13.29
CA GLU A 231 -9.58 34.31 14.02
C GLU A 231 -10.34 33.35 14.93
N GLY A 232 -11.41 33.82 15.58
CA GLY A 232 -12.29 32.98 16.40
C GLY A 232 -13.04 31.92 15.58
N PHE A 233 -13.44 32.24 14.35
CA PHE A 233 -14.06 31.27 13.43
C PHE A 233 -13.07 30.18 12.98
N ILE A 234 -11.82 30.55 12.67
CA ILE A 234 -10.79 29.61 12.22
C ILE A 234 -10.42 28.63 13.34
N SER A 235 -10.23 29.14 14.57
CA SER A 235 -9.81 28.30 15.70
C SER A 235 -10.95 27.45 16.28
N ASN A 236 -12.15 28.02 16.43
CA ASN A 236 -13.24 27.35 17.16
C ASN A 236 -14.12 26.45 16.29
N ILE A 237 -14.12 26.61 14.96
CA ILE A 237 -15.05 25.89 14.07
C ILE A 237 -14.31 25.11 12.97
N LEU A 238 -13.38 25.74 12.25
CA LEU A 238 -12.69 25.08 11.14
C LEU A 238 -11.70 23.99 11.60
N THR A 239 -11.01 24.20 12.71
CA THR A 239 -10.04 23.23 13.26
C THR A 239 -10.72 21.96 13.79
N PRO A 240 -11.83 22.03 14.55
CA PRO A 240 -12.58 20.83 14.95
C PRO A 240 -13.24 20.10 13.77
N LEU A 241 -13.75 20.84 12.76
CA LEU A 241 -14.35 20.24 11.56
C LEU A 241 -13.30 19.50 10.72
N SER A 242 -12.13 20.10 10.49
CA SER A 242 -11.03 19.42 9.79
C SER A 242 -10.56 18.21 10.58
N GLN A 243 -10.47 18.31 11.91
CA GLN A 243 -10.12 17.18 12.76
C GLN A 243 -11.16 16.06 12.70
N ALA A 244 -12.46 16.38 12.69
CA ALA A 244 -13.53 15.38 12.55
C ALA A 244 -13.45 14.68 11.19
N VAL A 245 -13.20 15.43 10.12
CA VAL A 245 -12.96 14.90 8.77
C VAL A 245 -11.73 13.98 8.76
N TYR A 246 -10.59 14.42 9.32
CA TYR A 246 -9.37 13.61 9.42
C TYR A 246 -9.58 12.33 10.23
N ASN A 247 -10.26 12.40 11.37
CA ASN A 247 -10.55 11.24 12.22
C ASN A 247 -11.45 10.23 11.50
N THR A 248 -12.47 10.73 10.82
CA THR A 248 -13.42 9.94 10.04
C THR A 248 -12.69 9.16 8.95
N TYR A 249 -11.88 9.83 8.12
CA TYR A 249 -11.11 9.13 7.09
C TYR A 249 -9.98 8.28 7.65
N ASN A 250 -9.35 8.66 8.75
CA ASN A 250 -8.31 7.84 9.36
C ASN A 250 -8.84 6.51 9.88
N SER A 251 -10.03 6.50 10.49
CA SER A 251 -10.66 5.29 10.98
C SER A 251 -10.92 4.24 9.89
N LEU A 252 -11.09 4.66 8.62
CA LEU A 252 -11.25 3.74 7.48
C LEU A 252 -10.02 2.87 7.19
N PHE A 253 -8.87 3.31 7.68
CA PHE A 253 -7.56 2.81 7.26
C PHE A 253 -6.67 2.39 8.44
N THR A 254 -7.15 2.52 9.67
CA THR A 254 -6.49 1.96 10.85
C THR A 254 -7.02 0.56 11.12
N THR A 255 -6.14 -0.44 11.18
CA THR A 255 -6.49 -1.74 11.78
C THR A 255 -6.63 -1.53 13.28
N THR A 256 -7.82 -1.76 13.83
CA THR A 256 -8.01 -1.74 15.29
C THR A 256 -7.26 -2.92 15.90
N THR A 257 -6.08 -2.68 16.46
CA THR A 257 -5.50 -3.60 17.45
C THR A 257 -6.43 -3.61 18.67
N PRO A 258 -6.91 -4.78 19.13
CA PRO A 258 -7.69 -4.85 20.36
C PRO A 258 -6.87 -4.26 21.52
N PRO A 259 -7.45 -3.42 22.40
CA PRO A 259 -6.74 -2.92 23.56
C PRO A 259 -6.58 -4.07 24.56
N GLY A 260 -5.42 -4.72 24.56
CA GLY A 260 -5.20 -5.86 25.45
C GLY A 260 -3.90 -6.62 25.26
N SER A 261 -2.75 -5.97 25.39
CA SER A 261 -1.49 -6.64 25.75
C SER A 261 -0.48 -5.65 26.30
N GLN A 262 -0.81 -5.04 27.45
CA GLN A 262 0.24 -4.52 28.33
C GLN A 262 1.03 -5.72 28.85
N SER A 263 2.26 -5.88 28.38
CA SER A 263 3.24 -6.73 29.02
C SER A 263 3.59 -6.13 30.38
N THR A 264 3.32 -6.88 31.44
CA THR A 264 3.83 -6.58 32.78
C THR A 264 5.37 -6.70 32.77
N PRO A 265 6.13 -5.78 33.40
CA PRO A 265 7.56 -5.95 33.56
C PRO A 265 7.80 -7.10 34.55
N ASN A 266 8.58 -8.11 34.14
CA ASN A 266 9.06 -9.13 35.07
C ASN A 266 9.98 -8.48 36.11
N LYS A 267 9.72 -8.83 37.36
CA LYS A 267 10.53 -8.53 38.55
C LYS A 267 11.55 -9.63 38.77
#